data_AF-A0A2S7XN34-F1
#
_entry.id   AF-A0A2S7XN34-F1
#
_cell.length_a   1.000
_cell.length_b   1.000
_cell.length_c   1.000
_cell.angle_alpha   90.00
_cell.angle_beta   90.00
_cell.angle_gamma   90.00
#
_symmetry.space_group_name_H-M   'P 1'
#
loop_
_entity.id
_entity.type
_entity.pdbx_description
1 polymer ?
#
loop_
_entity_poly.entity_id
_entity_poly.type
_entity_poly.pdbx_seq_one_letter_code
_entity_poly.pdbx_strand_id
1 'polypeptide(L)'
;MQFGFTSLEGYEGDDNLALTVTLSAPVDEEVTVTFITAGSATADEDYWLGDGDTYWYDDSGNQWIEETITFAPSETSKELLIEPTTMTFLRIMKISPSH
;
A
#
# COMPACT_ATOMS: atom_id res chain seq x y z
N MET A 1 15.59 10.36 3.51
CA MET A 1 14.97 9.33 2.66
C MET A 1 13.71 9.92 2.07
N GLN A 2 13.56 9.89 0.74
CA GLN A 2 12.31 10.27 0.08
C GLN A 2 11.63 8.99 -0.40
N PHE A 3 10.31 8.92 -0.22
CA PHE A 3 9.47 7.82 -0.71
C PHE A 3 8.58 8.38 -1.82
N GLY A 4 8.49 7.68 -2.95
CA GLY A 4 7.56 8.02 -4.04
C GLY A 4 6.30 7.15 -3.97
N PHE A 5 5.15 7.71 -4.31
CA PHE A 5 3.90 6.98 -4.47
C PHE A 5 3.21 7.40 -5.76
N THR A 6 2.59 6.44 -6.43
CA THR A 6 1.76 6.66 -7.60
C THR A 6 0.30 6.46 -7.21
N SER A 7 -0.59 7.30 -7.74
CA SER A 7 -2.02 6.97 -7.74
C SER A 7 -2.20 5.72 -8.61
N LEU A 8 -3.03 4.78 -8.17
CA LEU A 8 -3.26 3.54 -8.90
C LEU A 8 -4.76 3.40 -9.19
N GLU A 9 -5.06 3.06 -10.44
CA GLU A 9 -6.42 2.82 -10.92
C GLU A 9 -6.43 1.43 -11.54
N GLY A 10 -7.46 0.63 -11.23
CA GLY A 10 -7.65 -0.69 -11.81
C GLY A 10 -9.12 -1.07 -11.87
N TYR A 11 -9.43 -2.06 -12.70
CA TYR A 11 -10.77 -2.57 -12.94
C TYR A 11 -10.91 -3.99 -12.37
N GLU A 12 -12.13 -4.36 -12.00
CA GLU A 12 -12.45 -5.74 -11.64
C GLU A 12 -12.04 -6.70 -12.76
N GLY A 13 -11.25 -7.72 -12.40
CA GLY A 13 -10.74 -8.71 -13.35
C GLY A 13 -9.51 -8.29 -14.14
N ASP A 14 -8.91 -7.12 -13.86
CA ASP A 14 -7.50 -6.88 -14.21
C ASP A 14 -6.60 -7.85 -13.43
N ASP A 15 -5.41 -8.13 -13.99
CA ASP A 15 -4.32 -8.74 -13.22
C ASP A 15 -3.98 -7.84 -12.00
N ASN A 16 -3.32 -8.41 -10.98
CA ASN A 16 -2.89 -7.65 -9.80
C ASN A 16 -2.19 -6.34 -10.18
N LEU A 17 -2.60 -5.25 -9.56
CA LEU A 17 -1.94 -3.95 -9.71
C LEU A 17 -0.68 -3.97 -8.84
N ALA A 18 0.48 -3.76 -9.46
CA ALA A 18 1.76 -3.74 -8.76
C ALA A 18 2.10 -2.32 -8.29
N LEU A 19 2.19 -2.12 -6.97
CA LEU A 19 2.73 -0.92 -6.35
C LEU A 19 4.21 -1.15 -6.02
N THR A 20 5.10 -0.38 -6.64
CA THR A 20 6.53 -0.39 -6.31
C THR A 20 6.86 0.68 -5.28
N VAL A 21 7.25 0.26 -4.08
CA VAL A 21 7.77 1.15 -3.04
C VAL A 21 9.28 1.15 -3.11
N THR A 22 9.89 2.35 -3.21
CA THR A 22 11.35 2.49 -3.34
C THR A 22 11.96 3.34 -2.24
N LEU A 23 13.16 2.96 -1.81
CA LEU A 23 14.06 3.81 -1.04
C LEU A 23 14.98 4.57 -1.99
N SER A 24 15.23 5.84 -1.70
CA SER A 24 16.13 6.68 -2.52
C SER A 24 17.59 6.21 -2.53
N ALA A 25 17.99 5.38 -1.57
CA ALA A 25 19.32 4.79 -1.42
C ALA A 25 19.25 3.54 -0.53
N PRO A 26 20.21 2.60 -0.64
CA PRO A 26 20.31 1.49 0.29
C PRO A 26 20.63 1.97 1.71
N VAL A 27 20.23 1.16 2.69
CA VAL A 27 20.41 1.40 4.14
C VAL A 27 21.03 0.16 4.78
N ASP A 28 21.92 0.34 5.76
CA ASP A 28 22.63 -0.77 6.40
C ASP A 28 21.80 -1.49 7.47
N GLU A 29 20.63 -0.94 7.80
CA GLU A 29 19.71 -1.45 8.80
C GLU A 29 18.35 -1.75 8.17
N GLU A 30 17.54 -2.53 8.89
CA GLU A 30 16.17 -2.80 8.52
C GLU A 30 15.34 -1.51 8.56
N VAL A 31 14.46 -1.31 7.57
CA VAL A 31 13.56 -0.16 7.54
C VAL A 31 12.13 -0.64 7.36
N THR A 32 11.26 -0.23 8.28
CA THR A 32 9.82 -0.46 8.17
C THR A 32 9.13 0.77 7.59
N VAL A 33 8.18 0.51 6.69
CA VAL A 33 7.35 1.51 6.04
C VAL A 33 5.90 1.09 6.17
N THR A 34 5.19 1.79 7.05
CA THR A 34 3.74 1.68 7.15
C THR A 34 3.09 2.59 6.11
N PHE A 35 2.08 2.08 5.42
CA PHE A 35 1.25 2.86 4.51
C PHE A 35 -0.22 2.54 4.76
N ILE A 36 -1.06 3.51 4.43
CA ILE A 36 -2.52 3.33 4.43
C ILE A 36 -3.04 3.52 3.01
N THR A 37 -4.03 2.73 2.66
CA THR A 37 -4.85 3.00 1.48
C THR A 37 -5.83 4.13 1.80
N ALA A 38 -6.19 4.90 0.78
CA ALA A 38 -7.11 6.03 0.89
C ALA A 38 -7.82 6.23 -0.45
N GLY A 39 -8.97 6.90 -0.45
CA GLY A 39 -9.71 7.19 -1.67
C GLY A 39 -11.19 6.86 -1.51
N SER A 40 -11.86 6.61 -2.63
CA SER A 40 -13.27 6.20 -2.64
C SER A 40 -13.46 4.68 -2.65
N ALA A 41 -12.36 3.92 -2.74
CA ALA A 41 -12.38 2.46 -2.70
C ALA A 41 -12.48 1.98 -1.26
N THR A 42 -13.39 1.06 -1.01
CA THR A 42 -13.53 0.36 0.27
C THR A 42 -12.70 -0.92 0.23
N ALA A 43 -11.82 -1.10 1.22
CA ALA A 43 -11.05 -2.34 1.34
C ALA A 43 -11.97 -3.56 1.56
N ASP A 44 -11.51 -4.77 1.21
CA ASP A 44 -12.26 -6.04 1.28
C ASP A 44 -13.51 -6.12 0.37
N GLU A 45 -14.03 -4.97 -0.09
CA GLU A 45 -15.11 -4.87 -1.08
C GLU A 45 -14.57 -4.58 -2.48
N ASP A 46 -13.72 -3.56 -2.62
CA ASP A 46 -13.23 -3.05 -3.91
C ASP A 46 -11.78 -3.45 -4.23
N TYR A 47 -10.99 -3.75 -3.19
CA TYR A 47 -9.62 -4.25 -3.34
C TYR A 47 -9.14 -5.02 -2.11
N TRP A 48 -8.15 -5.87 -2.33
CA TRP A 48 -7.46 -6.68 -1.32
C TRP A 48 -5.94 -6.60 -1.53
N LEU A 49 -5.12 -6.59 -0.46
CA LEU A 49 -3.66 -6.51 -0.53
C LEU A 49 -2.96 -7.83 -0.18
N GLY A 50 -3.60 -8.69 0.60
CA GLY A 50 -3.08 -10.02 0.93
C GLY A 50 -3.58 -10.55 2.26
N ASP A 51 -3.26 -11.81 2.55
CA ASP A 51 -3.44 -12.34 3.91
C ASP A 51 -2.58 -11.55 4.92
N GLY A 52 -3.21 -11.02 5.96
CA GLY A 52 -2.54 -10.26 7.03
C GLY A 52 -2.91 -8.79 7.11
N ASP A 53 -3.78 -8.31 6.20
CA ASP A 53 -4.23 -6.93 6.15
C ASP A 53 -4.86 -6.44 7.48
N THR A 54 -4.43 -5.25 7.92
CA THR A 54 -5.05 -4.57 9.07
C THR A 54 -6.09 -3.59 8.58
N TYR A 55 -7.36 -3.89 8.87
CA TYR A 55 -8.48 -3.06 8.48
C TYR A 55 -8.78 -1.96 9.49
N TRP A 56 -9.06 -0.77 8.95
CA TRP A 56 -9.46 0.39 9.70
C TRP A 56 -10.68 1.04 9.06
N TYR A 57 -11.44 1.77 9.86
CA TYR A 57 -12.63 2.49 9.42
C TYR A 57 -12.52 3.96 9.78
N ASP A 58 -12.98 4.84 8.90
CA ASP A 58 -13.14 6.26 9.19
C ASP A 58 -14.46 6.56 9.91
N ASP A 59 -14.62 7.81 10.36
CA ASP A 59 -15.85 8.25 11.05
C ASP A 59 -17.10 8.19 10.16
N SER A 60 -16.93 8.06 8.83
CA SER A 60 -18.02 7.91 7.85
C SER A 60 -18.32 6.44 7.52
N GLY A 61 -17.56 5.50 8.05
CA GLY A 61 -17.70 4.06 7.82
C GLY A 61 -16.95 3.53 6.59
N ASN A 62 -16.11 4.33 5.92
CA ASN A 62 -15.27 3.85 4.82
C ASN A 62 -14.12 3.01 5.38
N GLN A 63 -13.85 1.85 4.75
CA GLN A 63 -12.79 0.92 5.17
C GLN A 63 -11.51 1.12 4.35
N TRP A 64 -10.37 1.12 5.03
CA TRP A 64 -9.05 1.11 4.39
C TRP A 64 -8.11 0.11 5.06
N ILE A 65 -7.03 -0.25 4.36
CA ILE A 65 -5.98 -1.16 4.86
C ILE A 65 -4.77 -0.33 5.30
N GLU A 66 -4.26 -0.67 6.48
CA GLU A 66 -2.91 -0.33 6.91
C GLU A 66 -2.02 -1.58 6.78
N GLU A 67 -0.85 -1.41 6.18
CA GLU A 67 0.09 -2.50 5.97
C GLU A 67 1.53 -2.00 6.19
N THR A 68 2.39 -2.88 6.69
CA THR A 68 3.79 -2.57 6.99
C THR A 68 4.72 -3.39 6.11
N ILE A 69 5.48 -2.68 5.28
CA ILE A 69 6.54 -3.28 4.47
C ILE A 69 7.88 -3.15 5.18
N THR A 70 8.62 -4.26 5.25
CA THR A 70 9.97 -4.29 5.80
C THR A 70 11.01 -4.42 4.68
N PHE A 71 11.91 -3.45 4.59
CA PHE A 71 13.10 -3.49 3.74
C PHE A 71 14.26 -4.11 4.53
N ALA A 72 14.83 -5.18 4.02
CA ALA A 72 16.07 -5.74 4.56
C ALA A 72 17.26 -4.78 4.33
N PRO A 73 18.38 -4.93 5.07
CA PRO A 73 19.60 -4.18 4.78
C PRO A 73 20.00 -4.27 3.30
N SER A 74 20.36 -3.12 2.73
CA SER A 74 20.68 -2.89 1.31
C SER A 74 19.52 -3.09 0.31
N GLU A 75 18.32 -3.46 0.75
CA GLU A 75 17.14 -3.51 -0.10
C GLU A 75 16.65 -2.08 -0.41
N THR A 76 16.21 -1.85 -1.64
CA THR A 76 15.74 -0.52 -2.08
C THR A 76 14.39 -0.54 -2.78
N SER A 77 13.81 -1.71 -3.00
CA SER A 77 12.53 -1.86 -3.69
C SER A 77 11.73 -3.03 -3.15
N LYS A 78 10.44 -2.80 -2.91
CA LYS A 78 9.44 -3.84 -2.61
C LYS A 78 8.25 -3.67 -3.54
N GLU A 79 7.69 -4.78 -3.96
CA GLU A 79 6.45 -4.81 -4.73
C GLU A 79 5.32 -5.27 -3.81
N LEU A 80 4.21 -4.56 -3.89
CA LEU A 80 2.95 -4.92 -3.25
C LEU A 80 1.92 -5.14 -4.36
N LEU A 81 1.25 -6.29 -4.31
CA LEU A 81 0.22 -6.64 -5.27
C LEU A 81 -1.15 -6.27 -4.69
N ILE A 82 -1.96 -5.57 -5.49
CA ILE A 82 -3.31 -5.18 -5.14
C ILE A 82 -4.26 -5.95 -6.05
N GLU A 83 -5.18 -6.70 -5.48
CA GLU A 83 -6.22 -7.42 -6.21
C GLU A 83 -7.47 -6.55 -6.32
N PRO A 84 -7.80 -5.96 -7.48
CA PRO A 84 -9.02 -5.19 -7.64
C PRO A 84 -10.23 -6.13 -7.75
N THR A 85 -11.23 -5.93 -6.91
CA THR A 85 -12.48 -6.71 -6.90
C THR A 85 -13.67 -5.92 -7.45
N THR A 86 -13.61 -4.59 -7.50
CA THR A 86 -14.60 -3.73 -8.18
C THR A 86 -13.91 -2.48 -8.78
N MET A 87 -14.63 -1.74 -9.64
CA MET A 87 -14.09 -0.55 -10.31
C MET A 87 -13.85 0.62 -9.34
N THR A 88 -12.61 0.84 -8.87
CA THR A 88 -12.33 2.01 -8.03
C THR A 88 -10.95 2.67 -8.19
N PHE A 89 -10.90 3.95 -7.83
CA PHE A 89 -9.69 4.77 -7.73
C PHE A 89 -9.06 4.62 -6.34
N LEU A 90 -7.81 4.16 -6.28
CA LEU A 90 -7.05 4.00 -5.04
C LEU A 90 -5.91 5.02 -4.97
N ARG A 91 -5.83 5.75 -3.86
CA ARG A 91 -4.64 6.52 -3.48
C ARG A 91 -3.94 5.83 -2.33
N ILE A 92 -2.63 5.76 -2.38
CA ILE A 92 -1.83 5.35 -1.23
C ILE A 92 -1.39 6.63 -0.52
N MET A 93 -1.74 6.76 0.76
CA MET A 93 -1.27 7.86 1.61
C MET A 93 -0.21 7.31 2.57
N LYS A 94 0.97 7.94 2.57
CA LYS A 94 2.07 7.49 3.44
C LYS A 94 1.88 7.97 4.87
N ILE A 95 2.12 7.07 5.82
CA ILE A 95 2.50 7.41 7.20
C ILE A 95 4.02 7.17 7.37
N SER A 96 4.66 8.01 8.17
CA SER A 96 6.12 8.15 8.29
C SER A 96 6.85 6.84 8.66
N PRO A 97 8.13 6.67 8.25
CA PRO A 97 8.94 5.54 8.71
C PRO A 97 9.17 5.63 10.22
N SER A 98 9.16 4.50 10.93
CA SER A 98 9.79 4.38 12.23
C SER A 98 11.25 3.97 12.03
N HIS A 99 12.17 4.73 12.63
CA HIS A 99 13.57 4.34 12.80
C HIS A 99 13.75 3.85 14.23
#